data_AF-A0AA34TPX0-F1
#
_entry.id   AF-A0AA34TPX0-F1
#
_cell.length_a   1.000
_cell.length_b   1.000
_cell.length_c   1.000
_cell.angle_alpha   90.00
_cell.angle_beta   90.00
_cell.angle_gamma   90.00
#
_symmetry.space_group_name_H-M   'P 1'
#
loop_
_entity.id
_entity.type
_entity.pdbx_description
1 polymer ?
#
loop_
_entity_poly.entity_id
_entity_poly.type
_entity_poly.pdbx_seq_one_letter_code
_entity_poly.pdbx_strand_id
1 'polypeptide(L)'
;MFTGMIFIFAPLVVGYLFSISNAQTLDFINRSTSRLIYVILALMGLSLAALDNLGSNLQTILLYTATFFVCLSVCNLMALPAIDKLLPLQTDSCNKKLPLSSMAMESGKLILVVGSGLIAGLVLPIGLGWVDTASEWILFVLLFFIGIQLRNSGLTLRQILLNKHGMVIAIAIIVTSMLGGIIAAYILDIPLFKALAMSSGFGWYSLAGILMGDAFGPVYGGASFMLELLRELVALVLIPVLIRSYPCTSIGYAGATAMDFTLPVIQTTGGVRCVPVAIVSGFILSLLVPILMLFFVSLAN
;
A
#
# COMPACT_ATOMS: atom_id res chain seq x y z
N MET A 1 0.75 -1.39 26.35
CA MET A 1 0.53 -0.48 25.20
C MET A 1 1.82 -0.30 24.39
N PHE A 2 2.92 0.22 24.94
CA PHE A 2 4.22 0.30 24.23
C PHE A 2 4.90 -1.06 23.94
N THR A 3 4.63 -2.09 24.74
CA THR A 3 5.27 -3.41 24.59
C THR A 3 4.83 -4.13 23.32
N GLY A 4 3.55 -4.07 22.95
CA GLY A 4 3.03 -4.65 21.70
C GLY A 4 3.58 -3.97 20.44
N MET A 5 3.78 -2.65 20.49
CA MET A 5 4.43 -1.91 19.38
C MET A 5 5.85 -2.38 19.11
N ILE A 6 6.66 -2.56 20.16
CA ILE A 6 8.04 -3.03 19.99
C ILE A 6 8.03 -4.41 19.34
N PHE A 7 7.09 -5.28 19.70
CA PHE A 7 7.00 -6.61 19.10
C PHE A 7 6.63 -6.59 17.62
N ILE A 8 5.71 -5.72 17.18
CA ILE A 8 5.34 -5.65 15.76
C ILE A 8 6.40 -4.91 14.92
N PHE A 9 7.07 -3.88 15.48
CA PHE A 9 8.17 -3.18 14.81
C PHE A 9 9.50 -3.95 14.83
N ALA A 10 9.72 -4.79 15.84
CA ALA A 10 11.00 -5.47 16.03
C ALA A 10 11.41 -6.29 14.79
N PRO A 11 10.55 -7.10 14.16
CA PRO A 11 10.92 -7.82 12.94
C PRO A 11 11.40 -6.91 11.83
N LEU A 12 10.71 -5.78 11.58
CA LEU A 12 11.10 -4.80 10.57
C LEU A 12 12.47 -4.18 10.86
N VAL A 13 12.68 -3.71 12.10
CA VAL A 13 13.95 -3.09 12.53
C VAL A 13 15.08 -4.11 12.48
N VAL A 14 14.86 -5.32 13.02
CA VAL A 14 15.83 -6.41 13.02
C VAL A 14 16.20 -6.79 11.59
N GLY A 15 15.22 -6.92 10.68
CA GLY A 15 15.46 -7.16 9.26
C GLY A 15 16.33 -6.09 8.61
N TYR A 16 16.08 -4.81 8.93
CA TYR A 16 16.87 -3.69 8.40
C TYR A 16 18.34 -3.69 8.84
N LEU A 17 18.67 -4.33 9.96
CA LEU A 17 20.07 -4.48 10.40
C LEU A 17 20.88 -5.45 9.52
N PHE A 18 20.22 -6.33 8.76
CA PHE A 18 20.90 -7.27 7.87
C PHE A 18 21.20 -6.66 6.50
N SER A 19 22.48 -6.38 6.26
CA SER A 19 22.99 -6.03 4.93
C SER A 19 23.39 -7.32 4.20
N ILE A 20 22.72 -7.64 3.09
CA ILE A 20 22.98 -8.84 2.30
C ILE A 20 23.59 -8.43 0.97
N SER A 21 24.87 -8.75 0.78
CA SER A 21 25.59 -8.44 -0.46
C SER A 21 25.38 -9.50 -1.56
N ASN A 22 24.86 -10.69 -1.22
CA ASN A 22 24.64 -11.77 -2.18
C ASN A 22 23.31 -11.59 -2.94
N ALA A 23 23.40 -11.36 -4.24
CA ALA A 23 22.25 -11.18 -5.13
C ALA A 23 21.29 -12.38 -5.16
N GLN A 24 21.78 -13.62 -5.03
CA GLN A 24 20.93 -14.81 -5.02
C GLN A 24 20.07 -14.88 -3.76
N THR A 25 20.65 -14.56 -2.61
CA THR A 25 19.93 -14.52 -1.33
C THR A 25 18.87 -13.42 -1.33
N LEU A 26 19.19 -12.26 -1.91
CA LEU A 26 18.24 -11.14 -2.03
C LEU A 26 17.08 -11.48 -2.97
N ASP A 27 17.34 -12.12 -4.12
CA ASP A 27 16.30 -12.61 -5.02
C ASP A 27 15.41 -13.69 -4.35
N PHE A 28 16.01 -14.59 -3.56
CA PHE A 28 15.25 -15.54 -2.74
C PHE A 28 14.31 -14.84 -1.74
N ILE A 29 14.79 -13.81 -1.04
CA ILE A 29 13.98 -13.03 -0.10
C ILE A 29 12.85 -12.30 -0.81
N ASN A 30 13.11 -11.68 -1.96
CA ASN A 30 12.10 -11.00 -2.76
C ASN A 30 10.99 -11.97 -3.22
N ARG A 31 11.39 -13.13 -3.76
CA ARG A 31 10.43 -14.18 -4.16
C ARG A 31 9.65 -14.74 -2.99
N SER A 32 10.32 -14.95 -1.85
CA SER A 32 9.66 -15.44 -0.63
C SER A 32 8.65 -14.43 -0.12
N THR A 33 8.99 -13.15 -0.12
CA THR A 33 8.09 -12.05 0.26
C THR A 33 6.85 -12.02 -0.62
N SER A 34 7.03 -12.12 -1.94
CA SER A 34 5.90 -12.21 -2.89
C SER A 34 5.00 -13.41 -2.60
N ARG A 35 5.57 -14.59 -2.32
CA ARG A 35 4.81 -15.79 -1.95
C ARG A 35 4.06 -15.62 -0.63
N LEU A 36 4.69 -15.03 0.38
CA LEU A 36 4.05 -14.77 1.67
C LEU A 36 2.86 -13.82 1.53
N ILE A 37 2.93 -12.83 0.64
CA ILE A 37 1.78 -11.97 0.29
C ILE A 37 0.62 -12.81 -0.26
N TYR A 38 0.86 -13.76 -1.17
CA TYR A 38 -0.21 -14.62 -1.66
C TYR A 38 -0.81 -15.51 -0.56
N VAL A 39 0.03 -16.08 0.30
CA VAL A 39 -0.43 -16.92 1.41
C VAL A 39 -1.31 -16.12 2.36
N ILE A 40 -0.85 -14.94 2.80
CA ILE A 40 -1.60 -14.15 3.78
C ILE A 40 -2.86 -13.51 3.19
N LEU A 41 -2.89 -13.18 1.89
CA LEU A 41 -4.13 -12.77 1.22
C LEU A 41 -5.15 -13.92 1.15
N ALA A 42 -4.70 -15.16 0.97
CA ALA A 42 -5.57 -16.32 1.05
C ALA A 42 -6.09 -16.52 2.49
N LEU A 43 -5.24 -16.34 3.51
CA LEU A 43 -5.64 -16.36 4.92
C LEU A 43 -6.66 -15.25 5.24
N MET A 44 -6.47 -14.04 4.73
CA MET A 44 -7.45 -12.95 4.86
C MET A 44 -8.81 -13.35 4.26
N GLY A 45 -8.81 -14.02 3.10
CA GLY A 45 -10.02 -14.61 2.52
C GLY A 45 -10.70 -15.63 3.46
N LEU A 46 -9.92 -16.52 4.06
CA LEU A 46 -10.41 -17.47 5.06
C LEU A 46 -10.98 -16.77 6.31
N SER A 47 -10.31 -15.73 6.81
CA SER A 47 -10.81 -14.94 7.96
C SER A 47 -12.12 -14.23 7.64
N LEU A 48 -12.33 -13.78 6.40
CA LEU A 48 -13.62 -13.23 5.98
C LEU A 48 -14.73 -14.29 6.00
N ALA A 49 -14.42 -15.54 5.65
CA ALA A 49 -15.39 -16.65 5.70
C ALA A 49 -15.83 -16.99 7.14
N ALA A 50 -14.98 -16.72 8.13
CA ALA A 50 -15.27 -16.92 9.54
C ALA A 50 -16.24 -15.88 10.13
N LEU A 51 -16.52 -14.79 9.40
CA LEU A 51 -17.40 -13.74 9.89
C LEU A 51 -18.87 -14.16 9.86
N ASP A 52 -19.52 -14.05 11.02
CA ASP A 52 -20.98 -14.07 11.09
C ASP A 52 -21.57 -12.94 10.22
N ASN A 53 -22.75 -13.15 9.65
CA ASN A 53 -23.42 -12.16 8.80
C ASN A 53 -22.55 -11.61 7.65
N LEU A 54 -21.85 -12.49 6.94
CA LEU A 54 -20.92 -12.15 5.84
C LEU A 54 -21.45 -11.06 4.89
N GLY A 55 -22.73 -11.11 4.50
CA GLY A 55 -23.33 -10.11 3.61
C GLY A 55 -23.26 -8.68 4.18
N SER A 56 -23.56 -8.52 5.47
CA SER A 56 -23.47 -7.22 6.14
C SER A 56 -22.03 -6.74 6.28
N ASN A 57 -21.10 -7.64 6.60
CA ASN A 57 -19.68 -7.31 6.71
C ASN A 57 -19.07 -6.93 5.36
N LEU A 58 -19.47 -7.61 4.28
CA LEU A 58 -19.04 -7.25 2.93
C LEU A 58 -19.58 -5.87 2.51
N GLN A 59 -20.82 -5.55 2.89
CA GLN A 59 -21.37 -4.20 2.68
C GLN A 59 -20.57 -3.14 3.44
N THR A 60 -20.18 -3.41 4.69
CA THR A 60 -19.31 -2.52 5.48
C THR A 60 -17.94 -2.34 4.84
N ILE A 61 -17.33 -3.42 4.36
CA ILE A 61 -16.05 -3.36 3.62
C ILE A 61 -16.18 -2.40 2.42
N LEU A 62 -17.21 -2.58 1.59
CA LEU A 62 -17.43 -1.74 0.42
C LEU A 62 -17.71 -0.28 0.79
N LEU A 63 -18.50 -0.04 1.84
CA LEU A 63 -18.80 1.31 2.32
C LEU A 63 -17.54 2.02 2.81
N TYR A 64 -16.71 1.33 3.60
CA TYR A 64 -15.45 1.87 4.11
C TYR A 64 -14.50 2.15 2.95
N THR A 65 -14.27 1.16 2.07
CA THR A 65 -13.44 1.31 0.88
C THR A 65 -13.88 2.50 0.04
N ALA A 66 -15.17 2.62 -0.29
CA ALA A 66 -15.67 3.70 -1.15
C ALA A 66 -15.50 5.08 -0.48
N THR A 67 -15.83 5.20 0.80
CA THR A 67 -15.76 6.47 1.52
C THR A 67 -14.32 6.93 1.67
N PHE A 68 -13.42 6.05 2.11
CA PHE A 68 -11.99 6.35 2.18
C PHE A 68 -11.42 6.67 0.81
N PHE A 69 -11.76 5.87 -0.21
CA PHE A 69 -11.26 6.08 -1.56
C PHE A 69 -11.62 7.48 -2.06
N VAL A 70 -12.89 7.89 -1.93
CA VAL A 70 -13.32 9.23 -2.32
C VAL A 70 -12.63 10.32 -1.51
N CYS A 71 -12.61 10.22 -0.18
CA CYS A 71 -12.03 11.25 0.68
C CYS A 71 -10.52 11.44 0.41
N LEU A 72 -9.78 10.34 0.35
CA LEU A 72 -8.33 10.36 0.07
C LEU A 72 -8.06 10.89 -1.34
N SER A 73 -8.82 10.42 -2.34
CA SER A 73 -8.61 10.83 -3.73
C SER A 73 -8.90 12.31 -3.92
N VAL A 74 -9.98 12.83 -3.33
CA VAL A 74 -10.32 14.26 -3.39
C VAL A 74 -9.24 15.10 -2.72
N CYS A 75 -8.84 14.77 -1.48
CA CYS A 75 -7.78 15.51 -0.78
C CYS A 75 -6.46 15.50 -1.55
N ASN A 76 -6.05 14.34 -2.07
CA ASN A 76 -4.81 14.20 -2.84
C ASN A 76 -4.87 15.00 -4.15
N LEU A 77 -5.95 14.85 -4.93
CA LEU A 77 -6.12 15.52 -6.22
C LEU A 77 -6.40 17.03 -6.11
N MET A 78 -6.83 17.52 -4.95
CA MET A 78 -6.94 18.96 -4.71
C MET A 78 -5.58 19.62 -4.47
N ALA A 79 -4.66 18.93 -3.78
CA ALA A 79 -3.38 19.50 -3.39
C ALA A 79 -2.27 19.29 -4.42
N LEU A 80 -2.18 18.09 -5.01
CA LEU A 80 -1.08 17.74 -5.91
C LEU A 80 -0.93 18.65 -7.14
N PRO A 81 -2.00 19.14 -7.80
CA PRO A 81 -1.85 20.05 -8.94
C PRO A 81 -1.20 21.39 -8.57
N ALA A 82 -1.23 21.79 -7.29
CA ALA A 82 -0.48 22.94 -6.83
C ALA A 82 1.03 22.70 -6.88
N ILE A 83 1.50 21.47 -6.62
CA ILE A 83 2.91 21.09 -6.73
C ILE A 83 3.38 21.17 -8.17
N ASP A 84 2.56 20.71 -9.14
CA ASP A 84 2.87 20.83 -10.56
C ASP A 84 3.05 22.28 -11.01
N LYS A 85 2.29 23.22 -10.42
CA LYS A 85 2.44 24.66 -10.70
C LYS A 85 3.68 25.27 -10.03
N LEU A 86 4.00 24.84 -8.81
CA LEU A 86 5.09 25.40 -8.01
C LEU A 86 6.47 24.82 -8.39
N LEU A 87 6.51 23.56 -8.80
CA LEU A 87 7.71 22.79 -9.11
C LEU A 87 7.50 22.02 -10.43
N PRO A 88 7.44 22.72 -11.58
CA PRO A 88 7.14 22.09 -12.86
C PRO A 88 8.19 21.04 -13.22
N LEU A 89 7.73 19.82 -13.49
CA LEU A 89 8.57 18.71 -13.95
C LEU A 89 8.37 18.54 -15.46
N GLN A 90 9.47 18.50 -16.21
CA GLN A 90 9.41 18.30 -17.66
C GLN A 90 9.21 16.82 -18.00
N THR A 91 8.34 16.54 -18.97
CA THR A 91 8.12 15.19 -19.50
C THR A 91 8.70 15.05 -20.91
N ASP A 92 9.38 13.94 -21.15
CA ASP A 92 9.95 13.58 -22.46
C ASP A 92 9.22 12.31 -22.92
N SER A 93 8.02 12.45 -23.49
CA SER A 93 7.16 11.31 -23.84
C SER A 93 7.79 10.38 -24.89
N CYS A 94 7.62 9.08 -24.69
CA CYS A 94 7.90 8.05 -25.70
C CYS A 94 6.59 7.32 -26.05
N ASN A 95 6.12 7.41 -27.30
CA ASN A 95 4.93 6.70 -27.77
C ASN A 95 5.19 5.20 -27.90
N LYS A 96 5.21 4.46 -26.78
CA LYS A 96 5.20 2.99 -26.77
C LYS A 96 3.85 2.49 -26.25
N LYS A 97 3.43 1.32 -26.75
CA LYS A 97 2.22 0.64 -26.26
C LYS A 97 2.38 0.33 -24.77
N LEU A 98 1.37 0.70 -23.98
CA LEU A 98 1.35 0.45 -22.55
C LEU A 98 0.76 -0.94 -22.26
N PRO A 99 1.39 -1.76 -21.41
CA PRO A 99 0.87 -3.06 -21.01
C PRO A 99 -0.18 -2.94 -19.88
N LEU A 100 -1.10 -1.96 -19.95
CA LEU A 100 -2.07 -1.70 -18.87
C LEU A 100 -2.94 -2.92 -18.54
N SER A 101 -3.35 -3.68 -19.56
CA SER A 101 -4.18 -4.87 -19.37
C SER A 101 -3.46 -5.98 -18.59
N SER A 102 -2.19 -6.24 -18.88
CA SER A 102 -1.44 -7.27 -18.14
C SER A 102 -1.16 -6.82 -16.70
N MET A 103 -0.92 -5.53 -16.48
CA MET A 103 -0.73 -4.99 -15.12
C MET A 103 -2.01 -5.10 -14.31
N ALA A 104 -3.14 -4.63 -14.85
CA ALA A 104 -4.44 -4.78 -14.19
C ALA A 104 -4.82 -6.25 -13.93
N MET A 105 -4.40 -7.17 -14.82
CA MET A 105 -4.57 -8.62 -14.60
C MET A 105 -3.76 -9.11 -13.39
N GLU A 106 -2.53 -8.65 -13.18
CA GLU A 106 -1.75 -8.99 -11.98
C GLU A 106 -2.46 -8.50 -10.70
N SER A 107 -2.97 -7.27 -10.68
CA SER A 107 -3.80 -6.77 -9.56
C SER A 107 -5.07 -7.61 -9.37
N GLY A 108 -5.69 -8.04 -10.46
CA GLY A 108 -6.87 -8.91 -10.46
C GLY A 108 -6.60 -10.30 -9.86
N LYS A 109 -5.41 -10.87 -10.07
CA LYS A 109 -5.03 -12.16 -9.43
C LYS A 109 -5.08 -12.09 -7.91
N LEU A 110 -4.79 -10.95 -7.31
CA LEU A 110 -4.83 -10.77 -5.86
C LEU A 110 -6.27 -10.86 -5.33
N ILE A 111 -7.22 -10.25 -6.05
CA ILE A 111 -8.65 -10.39 -5.74
C ILE A 111 -9.07 -11.86 -5.85
N LEU A 112 -8.62 -12.56 -6.90
CA LEU A 112 -8.90 -13.98 -7.06
C LEU A 112 -8.34 -14.82 -5.91
N VAL A 113 -7.14 -14.49 -5.41
CA VAL A 113 -6.53 -15.20 -4.28
C VAL A 113 -7.35 -15.01 -3.00
N VAL A 114 -7.75 -13.76 -2.69
CA VAL A 114 -8.63 -13.48 -1.54
C VAL A 114 -9.98 -14.17 -1.71
N GLY A 115 -10.58 -14.08 -2.90
CA GLY A 115 -11.85 -14.74 -3.22
C GLY A 115 -11.78 -16.25 -3.13
N SER A 116 -10.66 -16.86 -3.54
CA SER A 116 -10.43 -18.30 -3.40
C SER A 116 -10.32 -18.73 -1.94
N GLY A 117 -9.66 -17.92 -1.09
CA GLY A 117 -9.61 -18.14 0.35
C GLY A 117 -11.00 -18.06 0.98
N LEU A 118 -11.80 -17.06 0.60
CA LEU A 118 -13.19 -16.91 1.05
C LEU A 118 -14.05 -18.13 0.67
N ILE A 119 -14.01 -18.54 -0.59
CA ILE A 119 -14.76 -19.71 -1.07
C ILE A 119 -14.31 -20.99 -0.34
N ALA A 120 -13.00 -21.18 -0.19
CA ALA A 120 -12.46 -22.32 0.53
C ALA A 120 -12.95 -22.36 1.99
N GLY A 121 -12.96 -21.22 2.67
CA GLY A 121 -13.44 -21.11 4.05
C GLY A 121 -14.94 -21.35 4.22
N LEU A 122 -15.75 -21.05 3.19
CA LEU A 122 -17.19 -21.30 3.19
C LEU A 122 -17.55 -22.76 2.86
N VAL A 123 -16.76 -23.42 2.00
CA VAL A 123 -17.05 -24.77 1.49
C VAL A 123 -16.42 -25.86 2.33
N LEU A 124 -15.20 -25.63 2.85
CA LEU A 124 -14.46 -26.65 3.58
C LEU A 124 -14.84 -26.60 5.08
N PRO A 125 -15.19 -27.73 5.72
CA PRO A 125 -15.53 -27.79 7.14
C PRO A 125 -14.25 -27.76 8.01
N ILE A 126 -13.45 -26.70 7.88
CA ILE A 126 -12.20 -26.50 8.62
C ILE A 126 -12.48 -25.55 9.77
N GLY A 127 -12.03 -25.86 10.98
CA GLY A 127 -12.00 -24.87 12.05
C GLY A 127 -11.08 -23.72 11.66
N LEU A 128 -11.57 -22.48 11.70
CA LEU A 128 -10.81 -21.29 11.25
C LEU A 128 -10.06 -20.59 12.39
N GLY A 129 -10.10 -21.11 13.62
CA GLY A 129 -9.46 -20.49 14.78
C GLY A 129 -7.92 -20.44 14.75
N TRP A 130 -7.26 -21.12 13.81
CA TRP A 130 -5.81 -21.05 13.62
C TRP A 130 -5.37 -19.93 12.65
N VAL A 131 -6.32 -19.37 11.88
CA VAL A 131 -6.01 -18.46 10.77
C VAL A 131 -5.41 -17.16 11.28
N ASP A 132 -5.92 -16.62 12.39
CA ASP A 132 -5.42 -15.38 12.98
C ASP A 132 -3.96 -15.56 13.46
N THR A 133 -3.68 -16.61 14.23
CA THR A 133 -2.31 -16.91 14.69
C THR A 133 -1.35 -17.17 13.55
N ALA A 134 -1.77 -17.90 12.50
CA ALA A 134 -0.95 -18.10 11.32
C ALA A 134 -0.66 -16.79 10.58
N SER A 135 -1.66 -15.91 10.46
CA SER A 135 -1.51 -14.60 9.81
C SER A 135 -0.54 -13.70 10.57
N GLU A 136 -0.60 -13.68 11.90
CA GLU A 136 0.33 -12.92 12.77
C GLU A 136 1.79 -13.38 12.56
N TRP A 137 2.05 -14.69 12.60
CA TRP A 137 3.41 -15.21 12.37
C TRP A 137 3.92 -14.90 10.97
N ILE A 138 3.07 -15.04 9.95
CA ILE A 138 3.45 -14.70 8.58
C ILE A 138 3.72 -13.21 8.43
N LEU A 139 2.93 -12.35 9.10
CA LEU A 139 3.17 -10.91 9.14
C LEU A 139 4.54 -10.59 9.76
N PHE A 140 4.95 -11.25 10.85
CA PHE A 140 6.28 -11.02 11.42
C PHE A 140 7.41 -11.42 10.46
N VAL A 141 7.28 -12.58 9.80
CA VAL A 141 8.27 -13.01 8.79
C VAL A 141 8.29 -12.05 7.60
N LEU A 142 7.11 -11.57 7.17
CA LEU A 142 6.96 -10.61 6.08
C LEU A 142 7.63 -9.28 6.42
N LEU A 143 7.36 -8.71 7.61
CA LEU A 143 7.97 -7.47 8.08
C LEU A 143 9.49 -7.60 8.20
N PHE A 144 9.99 -8.76 8.66
CA PHE A 144 11.42 -9.04 8.68
C PHE A 144 12.03 -9.01 7.28
N PHE A 145 11.43 -9.67 6.29
CA PHE A 145 11.91 -9.63 4.91
C PHE A 145 11.80 -8.24 4.28
N ILE A 146 10.74 -7.49 4.57
CA ILE A 146 10.61 -6.09 4.13
C ILE A 146 11.74 -5.25 4.73
N GLY A 147 12.08 -5.42 6.00
CA GLY A 147 13.21 -4.74 6.63
C GLY A 147 14.52 -4.97 5.88
N ILE A 148 14.81 -6.22 5.51
CA ILE A 148 15.98 -6.57 4.71
C ILE A 148 15.92 -5.89 3.33
N GLN A 149 14.76 -5.92 2.65
CA GLN A 149 14.61 -5.30 1.33
C GLN A 149 14.84 -3.79 1.39
N LEU A 150 14.32 -3.10 2.41
CA LEU A 150 14.51 -1.66 2.59
C LEU A 150 16.00 -1.32 2.75
N ARG A 151 16.74 -2.10 3.56
CA ARG A 151 18.18 -1.93 3.75
C ARG A 151 18.97 -2.11 2.47
N ASN A 152 18.56 -3.06 1.64
CA ASN A 152 19.28 -3.46 0.43
C ASN A 152 18.65 -2.89 -0.87
N SER A 153 17.79 -1.88 -0.75
CA SER A 153 17.12 -1.19 -1.86
C SER A 153 18.08 -0.42 -2.78
N GLY A 154 19.35 -0.26 -2.39
CA GLY A 154 20.39 0.39 -3.19
C GLY A 154 20.25 1.91 -3.32
N LEU A 155 19.19 2.51 -2.77
CA LEU A 155 19.00 3.96 -2.73
C LEU A 155 19.81 4.54 -1.57
N THR A 156 20.78 5.39 -1.90
CA THR A 156 21.51 6.13 -0.86
C THR A 156 20.60 7.20 -0.26
N LEU A 157 20.66 7.41 1.07
CA LEU A 157 19.95 8.54 1.72
C LEU A 157 20.24 9.88 1.03
N ARG A 158 21.44 10.03 0.49
CA ARG A 158 21.84 11.23 -0.27
C ARG A 158 21.01 11.41 -1.54
N GLN A 159 20.71 10.35 -2.30
CA GLN A 159 19.85 10.45 -3.50
C GLN A 159 18.40 10.77 -3.14
N ILE A 160 17.91 10.24 -2.03
CA ILE A 160 16.55 10.52 -1.52
C ILE A 160 16.43 11.99 -1.11
N LEU A 161 17.36 12.49 -0.29
CA LEU A 161 17.34 13.86 0.23
C LEU A 161 17.61 14.92 -0.84
N LEU A 162 18.35 14.58 -1.91
CA LEU A 162 18.64 15.53 -3.00
C LEU A 162 17.49 15.68 -4.00
N ASN A 163 16.56 14.73 -4.08
CA ASN A 163 15.41 14.83 -4.98
C ASN A 163 14.24 15.57 -4.32
N LYS A 164 14.30 16.91 -4.38
CA LYS A 164 13.28 17.80 -3.81
C LYS A 164 11.86 17.50 -4.32
N HIS A 165 11.68 17.14 -5.59
CA HIS A 165 10.36 16.82 -6.14
C HIS A 165 9.76 15.60 -5.46
N GLY A 166 10.51 14.50 -5.39
CA GLY A 166 10.02 13.26 -4.78
C GLY A 166 9.66 13.43 -3.31
N MET A 167 10.48 14.19 -2.57
CA MET A 167 10.24 14.49 -1.16
C MET A 167 8.98 15.35 -0.94
N VAL A 168 8.80 16.42 -1.73
CA VAL A 168 7.61 17.29 -1.62
C VAL A 168 6.33 16.52 -1.96
N ILE A 169 6.37 15.68 -3.00
CA ILE A 169 5.22 14.83 -3.37
C ILE A 169 4.88 13.86 -2.24
N ALA A 170 5.87 13.15 -1.68
CA ALA A 170 5.63 12.21 -0.59
C ALA A 170 5.03 12.90 0.65
N ILE A 171 5.58 14.04 1.07
CA ILE A 171 5.05 14.81 2.21
C ILE A 171 3.61 15.27 1.92
N ALA A 172 3.35 15.77 0.72
CA ALA A 172 2.01 16.20 0.34
C ALA A 172 1.02 15.04 0.45
N ILE A 173 1.35 13.86 -0.13
CA ILE A 173 0.50 12.66 -0.06
C ILE A 173 0.23 12.23 1.37
N ILE A 174 1.23 12.25 2.25
CA ILE A 174 1.04 11.92 3.66
C ILE A 174 0.03 12.86 4.28
N VAL A 175 0.26 14.17 4.19
CA VAL A 175 -0.60 15.19 4.81
C VAL A 175 -2.02 15.12 4.25
N THR A 176 -2.19 15.04 2.93
CA THR A 176 -3.51 15.02 2.29
C THR A 176 -4.26 13.72 2.53
N SER A 177 -3.57 12.58 2.61
CA SER A 177 -4.19 11.31 2.98
C SER A 177 -4.62 11.31 4.45
N MET A 178 -3.85 11.91 5.37
CA MET A 178 -4.26 12.05 6.76
C MET A 178 -5.53 12.92 6.88
N LEU A 179 -5.59 14.03 6.14
CA LEU A 179 -6.80 14.86 6.07
C LEU A 179 -7.99 14.08 5.50
N GLY A 180 -7.79 13.31 4.43
CA GLY A 180 -8.80 12.42 3.89
C GLY A 180 -9.27 11.37 4.89
N GLY A 181 -8.36 10.80 5.68
CA GLY A 181 -8.66 9.86 6.76
C GLY A 181 -9.50 10.50 7.87
N ILE A 182 -9.17 11.73 8.29
CA ILE A 182 -9.97 12.49 9.26
C ILE A 182 -11.40 12.70 8.75
N ILE A 183 -11.55 13.12 7.49
CA ILE A 183 -12.87 13.33 6.88
C ILE A 183 -13.65 12.01 6.82
N ALA A 184 -13.02 10.93 6.38
CA ALA A 184 -13.64 9.60 6.34
C ALA A 184 -14.06 9.12 7.73
N ALA A 185 -13.26 9.42 8.77
CA ALA A 185 -13.58 9.11 10.16
C ALA A 185 -14.90 9.75 10.60
N TYR A 186 -15.08 11.03 10.28
CA TYR A 186 -16.31 11.77 10.59
C TYR A 186 -17.52 11.28 9.80
N ILE A 187 -17.35 10.93 8.52
CA ILE A 187 -18.44 10.44 7.67
C ILE A 187 -18.93 9.06 8.12
N LEU A 188 -18.00 8.18 8.48
CA LEU A 188 -18.29 6.80 8.87
C LEU A 188 -18.54 6.62 10.38
N ASP A 189 -18.37 7.67 11.17
CA ASP A 189 -18.43 7.65 12.63
C ASP A 189 -17.52 6.55 13.24
N ILE A 190 -16.28 6.47 12.76
CA ILE A 190 -15.28 5.51 13.27
C ILE A 190 -14.18 6.22 14.07
N PRO A 191 -13.51 5.51 15.00
CA PRO A 191 -12.43 6.09 15.78
C PRO A 191 -11.33 6.70 14.91
N LEU A 192 -10.93 7.94 15.23
CA LEU A 192 -9.98 8.72 14.46
C LEU A 192 -8.67 7.96 14.17
N PHE A 193 -8.08 7.31 15.17
CA PHE A 193 -6.81 6.61 14.99
C PHE A 193 -6.93 5.37 14.09
N LYS A 194 -8.09 4.68 14.07
CA LYS A 194 -8.34 3.60 13.10
C LYS A 194 -8.39 4.15 11.68
N ALA A 195 -9.02 5.30 11.50
CA ALA A 195 -9.09 5.96 10.20
C ALA A 195 -7.72 6.47 9.71
N LEU A 196 -6.93 7.06 10.61
CA LEU A 196 -5.57 7.50 10.30
C LEU A 196 -4.68 6.31 9.92
N ALA A 197 -4.81 5.18 10.61
CA ALA A 197 -4.15 3.93 10.23
C ALA A 197 -4.57 3.46 8.82
N MET A 198 -5.88 3.39 8.54
CA MET A 198 -6.38 3.04 7.19
C MET A 198 -5.84 3.98 6.10
N SER A 199 -5.72 5.29 6.40
CA SER A 199 -5.24 6.28 5.44
C SER A 199 -3.72 6.30 5.22
N SER A 200 -2.97 5.50 6.00
CA SER A 200 -1.51 5.43 5.93
C SER A 200 -1.00 4.32 5.00
N GLY A 201 -1.87 3.68 4.22
CA GLY A 201 -1.49 2.63 3.27
C GLY A 201 -0.72 3.14 2.05
N PHE A 202 -0.99 4.38 1.61
CA PHE A 202 -0.31 5.10 0.51
C PHE A 202 -0.07 4.30 -0.78
N GLY A 203 -0.82 3.23 -1.04
CA GLY A 203 -0.69 2.35 -2.20
C GLY A 203 -0.21 0.94 -1.93
N TRP A 204 0.24 0.65 -0.72
CA TRP A 204 0.73 -0.67 -0.39
C TRP A 204 -0.41 -1.58 0.08
N TYR A 205 -1.20 -2.05 -0.89
CA TYR A 205 -2.43 -2.81 -0.61
C TYR A 205 -2.20 -4.07 0.23
N SER A 206 -1.11 -4.79 0.00
CA SER A 206 -0.85 -6.05 0.70
C SER A 206 -0.55 -5.79 2.16
N LEU A 207 0.41 -4.92 2.45
CA LEU A 207 0.79 -4.55 3.80
C LEU A 207 -0.36 -3.88 4.56
N ALA A 208 -1.11 -2.98 3.91
CA ALA A 208 -2.25 -2.29 4.51
C ALA A 208 -3.37 -3.25 4.90
N GLY A 209 -3.74 -4.18 4.02
CA GLY A 209 -4.76 -5.19 4.31
C GLY A 209 -4.38 -6.09 5.47
N ILE A 210 -3.13 -6.54 5.50
CA ILE A 210 -2.64 -7.45 6.54
C ILE A 210 -2.61 -6.75 7.90
N LEU A 211 -1.93 -5.61 7.99
CA LEU A 211 -1.74 -4.91 9.26
C LEU A 211 -3.07 -4.48 9.88
N MET A 212 -4.02 -4.02 9.04
CA MET A 212 -5.34 -3.63 9.53
C MET A 212 -6.23 -4.83 9.86
N GLY A 213 -6.06 -5.94 9.15
CA GLY A 213 -6.72 -7.21 9.44
C GLY A 213 -6.30 -7.78 10.80
N ASP A 214 -5.00 -7.79 11.06
CA ASP A 214 -4.41 -8.24 12.33
C ASP A 214 -4.79 -7.30 13.49
N ALA A 215 -4.72 -5.98 13.28
CA ALA A 215 -4.98 -5.00 14.34
C ALA A 215 -6.46 -4.82 14.69
N PHE A 216 -7.35 -4.82 13.70
CA PHE A 216 -8.75 -4.42 13.88
C PHE A 216 -9.77 -5.41 13.30
N GLY A 217 -9.30 -6.55 12.81
CA GLY A 217 -10.12 -7.64 12.31
C GLY A 217 -10.37 -7.61 10.80
N PRO A 218 -10.99 -8.68 10.26
CA PRO A 218 -11.03 -8.95 8.82
C PRO A 218 -11.78 -7.89 8.00
N VAL A 219 -12.74 -7.18 8.59
CA VAL A 219 -13.47 -6.07 7.94
C VAL A 219 -12.55 -4.90 7.63
N TYR A 220 -11.73 -4.46 8.59
CA TYR A 220 -10.77 -3.37 8.38
C TYR A 220 -9.64 -3.80 7.44
N GLY A 221 -9.19 -5.05 7.55
CA GLY A 221 -8.20 -5.61 6.64
C GLY A 221 -8.69 -5.65 5.18
N GLY A 222 -9.88 -6.20 4.96
CA GLY A 222 -10.51 -6.26 3.64
C GLY A 222 -10.76 -4.86 3.06
N ALA A 223 -11.25 -3.92 3.87
CA ALA A 223 -11.49 -2.55 3.42
C ALA A 223 -10.20 -1.81 3.03
N SER A 224 -9.12 -1.99 3.81
CA SER A 224 -7.82 -1.36 3.55
C SER A 224 -7.13 -1.96 2.32
N PHE A 225 -7.21 -3.28 2.15
CA PHE A 225 -6.73 -3.96 0.94
C PHE A 225 -7.46 -3.43 -0.31
N MET A 226 -8.80 -3.41 -0.29
CA MET A 226 -9.60 -2.98 -1.44
C MET A 226 -9.42 -1.49 -1.74
N LEU A 227 -9.27 -0.65 -0.71
CA LEU A 227 -8.98 0.78 -0.84
C LEU A 227 -7.71 1.01 -1.66
N GLU A 228 -6.62 0.39 -1.24
CA GLU A 228 -5.31 0.61 -1.87
C GLU A 228 -5.20 -0.05 -3.24
N LEU A 229 -5.85 -1.21 -3.42
CA LEU A 229 -5.95 -1.87 -4.72
C LEU A 229 -6.76 -1.03 -5.72
N LEU A 230 -7.89 -0.47 -5.28
CA LEU A 230 -8.69 0.43 -6.12
C LEU A 230 -7.88 1.69 -6.48
N ARG A 231 -7.14 2.24 -5.52
CA ARG A 231 -6.24 3.38 -5.75
C ARG A 231 -5.18 3.07 -6.80
N GLU A 232 -4.56 1.90 -6.75
CA GLU A 232 -3.62 1.42 -7.77
C GLU A 232 -4.25 1.30 -9.15
N LEU A 233 -5.42 0.66 -9.26
CA LEU A 233 -6.14 0.50 -10.54
C LEU A 233 -6.50 1.86 -11.15
N VAL A 234 -6.97 2.81 -10.33
CA VAL A 234 -7.24 4.17 -10.80
C VAL A 234 -5.95 4.88 -11.19
N ALA A 235 -4.85 4.71 -10.45
CA ALA A 235 -3.57 5.30 -10.80
C ALA A 235 -3.05 4.82 -12.17
N LEU A 236 -3.19 3.53 -12.50
CA LEU A 236 -2.82 2.99 -13.82
C LEU A 236 -3.53 3.69 -14.98
N VAL A 237 -4.79 4.09 -14.78
CA VAL A 237 -5.57 4.84 -15.78
C VAL A 237 -5.25 6.33 -15.74
N LEU A 238 -5.04 6.88 -14.55
CA LEU A 238 -4.81 8.30 -14.34
C LEU A 238 -3.45 8.76 -14.87
N ILE A 239 -2.39 7.95 -14.71
CA ILE A 239 -1.03 8.30 -15.12
C ILE A 239 -0.95 8.62 -16.62
N PRO A 240 -1.39 7.75 -17.56
CA PRO A 240 -1.34 8.06 -18.99
C PRO A 240 -2.13 9.32 -19.37
N VAL A 241 -3.20 9.63 -18.64
CA VAL A 241 -4.10 10.76 -18.92
C VAL A 241 -3.49 12.08 -18.43
N LEU A 242 -2.96 12.10 -17.20
CA LEU A 242 -2.55 13.34 -16.55
C LEU A 242 -1.06 13.65 -16.68
N ILE A 243 -0.18 12.66 -16.84
CA ILE A 243 1.27 12.86 -16.62
C ILE A 243 1.90 13.89 -17.56
N ARG A 244 1.34 14.12 -18.75
CA ARG A 244 1.82 15.14 -19.69
C ARG A 244 1.62 16.57 -19.18
N SER A 245 0.54 16.81 -18.43
CA SER A 245 0.20 18.14 -17.92
C SER A 245 0.48 18.28 -16.42
N TYR A 246 0.35 17.18 -15.67
CA TYR A 246 0.46 17.11 -14.22
C TYR A 246 1.30 15.89 -13.79
N PRO A 247 2.61 15.87 -14.10
CA PRO A 247 3.48 14.76 -13.77
C PRO A 247 3.64 14.53 -12.26
N CYS A 248 3.73 15.57 -11.44
CA CYS A 248 3.81 15.43 -9.98
C CYS A 248 2.50 14.87 -9.42
N THR A 249 1.35 15.28 -9.95
CA THR A 249 0.04 14.71 -9.58
C THR A 249 -0.05 13.24 -9.94
N SER A 250 0.41 12.85 -11.12
CA SER A 250 0.37 11.46 -11.56
C SER A 250 1.27 10.56 -10.70
N ILE A 251 2.50 11.02 -10.42
CA ILE A 251 3.44 10.30 -9.56
C ILE A 251 2.92 10.23 -8.12
N GLY A 252 2.41 11.35 -7.59
CA GLY A 252 1.89 11.41 -6.23
C GLY A 252 0.68 10.52 -6.02
N TYR A 253 -0.29 10.57 -6.94
CA TYR A 253 -1.49 9.74 -6.85
C TYR A 253 -1.16 8.25 -6.93
N ALA A 254 -0.11 7.85 -7.66
CA ALA A 254 0.38 6.47 -7.66
C ALA A 254 0.93 6.03 -6.28
N GLY A 255 1.43 6.95 -5.47
CA GLY A 255 1.89 6.67 -4.10
C GLY A 255 3.10 5.72 -4.07
N ALA A 256 3.10 4.77 -3.13
CA ALA A 256 4.12 3.74 -2.97
C ALA A 256 4.40 2.96 -4.28
N THR A 257 3.34 2.67 -5.03
CA THR A 257 3.41 1.93 -6.30
C THR A 257 4.17 2.67 -7.41
N ALA A 258 4.52 3.95 -7.20
CA ALA A 258 5.29 4.75 -8.15
C ALA A 258 6.71 4.21 -8.37
N MET A 259 7.27 3.51 -7.38
CA MET A 259 8.64 2.98 -7.45
C MET A 259 8.75 1.63 -8.16
N ASP A 260 7.67 0.85 -8.21
CA ASP A 260 7.68 -0.52 -8.71
C ASP A 260 6.58 -0.77 -9.75
N PHE A 261 5.33 -0.92 -9.31
CA PHE A 261 4.24 -1.44 -10.13
C PHE A 261 3.80 -0.44 -11.20
N THR A 262 3.66 0.84 -10.86
CA THR A 262 3.29 1.88 -11.84
C THR A 262 4.50 2.52 -12.51
N LEU A 263 5.73 2.20 -12.07
CA LEU A 263 6.96 2.76 -12.63
C LEU A 263 7.08 2.56 -14.16
N PRO A 264 6.80 1.38 -14.74
CA PRO A 264 6.85 1.20 -16.18
C PRO A 264 5.89 2.13 -16.94
N VAL A 265 4.70 2.39 -16.37
CA VAL A 265 3.73 3.31 -16.96
C VAL A 265 4.23 4.74 -16.89
N ILE A 266 4.75 5.18 -15.72
CA ILE A 266 5.34 6.50 -15.52
C ILE A 266 6.52 6.73 -16.47
N GLN A 267 7.43 5.77 -16.58
CA GLN A 267 8.60 5.84 -17.45
C GLN A 267 8.20 5.94 -18.92
N THR A 268 7.20 5.17 -19.34
CA THR A 268 6.78 5.12 -20.75
C THR A 268 6.04 6.40 -21.15
N THR A 269 5.17 6.92 -20.26
CA THR A 269 4.29 8.06 -20.57
C THR A 269 4.91 9.42 -20.23
N GLY A 270 5.54 9.55 -19.07
CA GLY A 270 6.20 10.76 -18.57
C GLY A 270 7.68 10.87 -18.90
N GLY A 271 8.30 9.79 -19.39
CA GLY A 271 9.70 9.77 -19.79
C GLY A 271 10.69 9.52 -18.65
N VAL A 272 11.97 9.41 -19.01
CA VAL A 272 13.07 9.04 -18.09
C VAL A 272 13.30 10.05 -16.96
N ARG A 273 12.89 11.32 -17.15
CA ARG A 273 13.02 12.36 -16.11
C ARG A 273 12.07 12.15 -14.93
N CYS A 274 10.94 11.49 -15.16
CA CYS A 274 9.97 11.19 -14.10
C CYS A 274 10.43 10.03 -13.20
N VAL A 275 11.32 9.15 -13.70
CA VAL A 275 11.74 7.92 -13.02
C VAL A 275 12.39 8.19 -11.65
N PRO A 276 13.41 9.06 -11.52
CA PRO A 276 14.01 9.33 -10.21
C PRO A 276 13.03 9.93 -9.20
N VAL A 277 12.09 10.76 -9.68
CA VAL A 277 11.06 11.39 -8.83
C VAL A 277 10.08 10.35 -8.31
N ALA A 278 9.62 9.45 -9.18
CA ALA A 278 8.72 8.35 -8.84
C ALA A 278 9.36 7.37 -7.87
N ILE A 279 10.62 7.00 -8.10
CA ILE A 279 11.38 6.12 -7.21
C ILE A 279 11.54 6.75 -5.83
N VAL A 280 11.93 8.03 -5.74
CA VAL A 280 12.12 8.68 -4.43
C VAL A 280 10.80 8.85 -3.69
N SER A 281 9.75 9.33 -4.36
CA SER A 281 8.43 9.50 -3.73
C SER A 281 7.87 8.15 -3.26
N GLY A 282 7.89 7.13 -4.14
CA GLY A 282 7.42 5.79 -3.83
C GLY A 282 8.22 5.17 -2.68
N PHE A 283 9.55 5.29 -2.69
CA PHE A 283 10.40 4.78 -1.62
C PHE A 283 10.06 5.40 -0.25
N ILE A 284 9.93 6.73 -0.18
CA ILE A 284 9.62 7.44 1.07
C ILE A 284 8.26 6.97 1.61
N LEU A 285 7.25 6.90 0.73
CA LEU A 285 5.92 6.43 1.11
C LEU A 285 5.97 4.98 1.59
N SER A 286 6.58 4.07 0.83
CA SER A 286 6.74 2.66 1.20
C SER A 286 7.45 2.49 2.55
N LEU A 287 8.50 3.25 2.81
CA LEU A 287 9.20 3.22 4.11
C LEU A 287 8.28 3.68 5.25
N LEU A 288 7.44 4.69 5.02
CA LEU A 288 6.57 5.27 6.03
C LEU A 288 5.27 4.51 6.25
N VAL A 289 4.79 3.70 5.30
CA VAL A 289 3.56 2.88 5.44
C VAL A 289 3.58 2.04 6.73
N PRO A 290 4.53 1.10 6.96
CA PRO A 290 4.53 0.31 8.17
C PRO A 290 4.71 1.18 9.40
N ILE A 291 5.49 2.26 9.30
CA ILE A 291 5.78 3.14 10.43
C ILE A 291 4.51 3.85 10.91
N LEU A 292 3.80 4.51 9.99
CA LEU A 292 2.62 5.30 10.30
C LEU A 292 1.41 4.43 10.63
N MET A 293 1.18 3.33 9.90
CA MET A 293 0.08 2.42 10.23
C MET A 293 0.22 1.86 11.64
N LEU A 294 1.39 1.33 12.00
CA LEU A 294 1.62 0.77 13.33
C LEU A 294 1.55 1.83 14.43
N PHE A 295 2.02 3.04 14.15
CA PHE A 295 1.91 4.16 15.08
C PHE A 295 0.45 4.54 15.36
N PHE A 296 -0.41 4.59 14.34
CA PHE A 296 -1.83 4.90 14.56
C PHE A 296 -2.60 3.71 15.14
N VAL A 297 -2.24 2.49 14.77
CA VAL A 297 -2.78 1.27 15.38
C VAL A 297 -2.53 1.27 16.89
N SER A 298 -1.35 1.68 17.33
CA SER A 298 -1.01 1.70 18.74
C SER A 298 -1.70 2.81 19.54
N LEU A 299 -2.07 3.91 18.89
CA LEU A 299 -2.85 4.99 19.50
C LEU A 299 -4.35 4.66 19.57
N ALA A 300 -4.81 3.73 18.74
CA ALA A 300 -6.20 3.28 18.71
C ALA A 300 -6.53 2.23 19.78
N ASN A 301 -5.51 1.57 20.33
CA ASN A 301 -5.58 0.51 21.34
C ASN A 301 -5.14 1.03 22.71
#